data_AF-J9F5P9-F1
#
_entry.id   AF-J9F5P9-F1
#
_cell.length_a   1.000
_cell.length_b   1.000
_cell.length_c   1.000
_cell.angle_alpha   90.00
_cell.angle_beta   90.00
_cell.angle_gamma   90.00
#
_symmetry.space_group_name_H-M   'P 1'
#
loop_
_entity.id
_entity.type
_entity.pdbx_description
1 polymer ?
#
loop_
_entity_poly.entity_id
_entity_poly.type
_entity_poly.pdbx_seq_one_letter_code
_entity_poly.pdbx_strand_id
1 'polypeptide(L)' 'MGKFDTYKIDLKGMKSDSCKFEFVLDNTFFANIDGPEVQKGKVHVELSVKRTSHAFELHFQTEGMVWVPCDRCLDDMEQP' A
#
# COMPACT_ATOMS: atom_id res chain seq x y z
N MET A 1 15.14 -13.13 -1.94
CA MET A 1 14.29 -11.93 -2.00
C MET A 1 12.97 -12.28 -1.35
N GLY A 2 12.65 -11.64 -0.23
CA GLY A 2 11.39 -11.78 0.48
C GLY A 2 10.24 -11.13 -0.29
N LYS A 3 9.01 -11.63 -0.06
CA LYS A 3 7.77 -11.24 -0.75
C LYS A 3 7.45 -9.73 -0.70
N PHE A 4 8.06 -8.99 0.22
CA PHE A 4 7.83 -7.56 0.43
C PHE A 4 9.09 -6.69 0.31
N ASP A 5 10.18 -7.23 -0.26
CA ASP A 5 11.44 -6.48 -0.36
C ASP A 5 11.27 -5.18 -1.17
N THR A 6 10.39 -5.16 -2.18
CA THR A 6 10.07 -4.00 -3.02
C THR A 6 9.44 -2.84 -2.24
N TYR A 7 8.83 -3.10 -1.08
CA TYR A 7 8.14 -2.08 -0.26
C TYR A 7 9.01 -1.57 0.89
N LYS A 8 10.27 -2.01 1.00
CA LYS A 8 11.18 -1.56 2.05
C LYS A 8 11.74 -0.19 1.72
N ILE A 9 11.56 0.76 2.63
CA ILE A 9 12.07 2.13 2.49
C ILE A 9 13.14 2.37 3.56
N ASP A 10 14.35 2.75 3.12
CA ASP A 10 15.43 3.15 4.03
C ASP A 10 15.26 4.62 4.46
N LEU A 11 14.55 4.80 5.57
CA LEU A 11 14.33 6.12 6.16
C LEU A 11 15.63 6.75 6.70
N LYS A 12 16.59 5.94 7.18
CA LYS A 12 17.84 6.45 7.75
C LYS A 12 18.79 6.93 6.66
N GLY A 13 18.77 6.28 5.49
CA GLY A 13 19.55 6.65 4.31
C GLY A 13 19.02 7.84 3.51
N MET A 14 17.85 8.40 3.87
CA MET A 14 17.28 9.56 3.17
C MET A 14 18.20 10.79 3.27
N LYS A 15 18.67 11.23 2.10
CA LYS A 15 19.51 12.44 1.95
C LYS A 15 18.69 13.73 1.81
N SER A 16 17.46 13.62 1.33
CA SER A 16 16.54 14.73 1.11
C SER A 16 15.53 14.82 2.25
N ASP A 17 15.03 16.03 2.53
CA ASP A 17 13.97 16.26 3.50
C ASP A 17 12.60 15.73 3.02
N SER A 18 12.47 15.42 1.72
CA SER A 18 11.31 14.74 1.16
C SER A 18 11.69 13.72 0.07
N CYS A 19 10.98 12.59 0.07
CA CYS A 19 11.04 11.57 -0.98
C CYS A 19 9.63 11.10 -1.33
N LYS A 20 9.43 10.76 -2.61
CA LYS A 20 8.20 10.15 -3.10
C LYS A 20 8.48 8.72 -3.56
N PHE A 21 7.55 7.83 -3.27
CA PHE A 21 7.57 6.43 -3.68
C PHE A 21 6.22 6.08 -4.29
N GLU A 22 6.24 5.32 -5.37
CA GLU A 22 5.04 4.81 -6.02
C GLU A 22 5.05 3.29 -5.94
N PHE A 23 3.94 2.72 -5.49
CA PHE A 23 3.74 1.29 -5.39
C PHE A 23 2.44 0.89 -6.07
N VAL A 24 2.42 -0.30 -6.65
CA VAL A 24 1.19 -0.96 -7.10
C VAL A 24 0.95 -2.16 -6.22
N LEU A 25 -0.13 -2.12 -5.46
CA LEU A 25 -0.63 -3.24 -4.66
C LEU A 25 -1.62 -4.02 -5.54
N ASP A 26 -1.20 -5.18 -6.01
CA ASP A 26 -1.98 -6.05 -6.88
C ASP A 26 -2.50 -7.28 -6.12
N ASN A 27 -3.20 -8.18 -6.83
CA ASN A 27 -3.68 -9.44 -6.26
C ASN A 27 -2.56 -10.25 -5.58
N THR A 28 -1.31 -10.17 -6.08
CA THR A 28 -0.17 -10.87 -5.49
C THR A 28 0.18 -10.29 -4.13
N PHE A 29 0.13 -8.97 -3.98
CA PHE A 29 0.32 -8.31 -2.68
C PHE A 29 -0.76 -8.74 -1.68
N PHE A 30 -2.03 -8.65 -2.07
CA PHE A 30 -3.16 -8.99 -1.19
C PHE A 30 -3.20 -10.49 -0.83
N ALA A 31 -2.85 -11.37 -1.76
CA ALA A 31 -2.70 -12.80 -1.47
C ALA A 31 -1.52 -13.11 -0.53
N ASN A 32 -0.48 -12.27 -0.50
CA ASN A 32 0.70 -12.49 0.35
C ASN A 32 0.57 -11.91 1.75
N ILE A 33 -0.32 -10.92 1.97
CA ILE A 33 -0.56 -10.34 3.30
C ILE A 33 -1.56 -11.17 4.13
N ASP A 34 -2.20 -12.19 3.53
CA ASP A 34 -3.21 -13.06 4.15
C ASP A 34 -4.31 -12.26 4.87
N GLY A 35 -4.70 -11.11 4.28
CA GLY A 35 -5.75 -10.25 4.82
C GLY A 35 -7.14 -10.87 4.59
N PRO A 36 -7.99 -11.03 5.62
CA PRO A 36 -9.30 -11.66 5.46
C PRO A 36 -10.29 -10.82 4.65
N GLU A 37 -10.07 -9.51 4.53
CA GLU A 37 -11.03 -8.55 3.96
C GLU A 37 -10.84 -8.30 2.46
N VAL A 38 -9.59 -8.22 1.98
CA VAL A 38 -9.26 -7.91 0.58
C VAL A 38 -8.40 -9.01 0.00
N GLN A 39 -8.98 -9.81 -0.90
CA GLN A 39 -8.26 -10.91 -1.58
C GLN A 39 -7.80 -10.55 -2.99
N LYS A 40 -8.46 -9.58 -3.62
CA LYS A 40 -8.13 -9.09 -4.96
C LYS A 40 -8.24 -7.58 -4.96
N GLY A 41 -7.36 -6.93 -5.72
CA GLY A 41 -7.29 -5.49 -5.76
C GLY A 41 -6.20 -5.01 -6.70
N LYS A 42 -6.38 -3.78 -7.19
CA LYS A 42 -5.31 -3.03 -7.82
C LYS A 42 -5.36 -1.61 -7.30
N VAL A 43 -4.45 -1.30 -6.38
CA VAL A 43 -4.35 0.00 -5.73
C VAL A 43 -3.00 0.61 -6.04
N HIS A 44 -3.02 1.80 -6.62
CA HIS A 44 -1.85 2.65 -6.75
C HIS A 44 -1.65 3.42 -5.45
N VAL A 45 -0.43 3.37 -4.90
CA VAL A 45 -0.08 4.07 -3.67
C VAL A 45 1.05 5.04 -3.95
N GLU A 46 0.75 6.33 -3.88
CA GLU A 46 1.76 7.37 -3.79
C GLU A 46 2.06 7.63 -2.30
N LEU A 47 3.28 7.28 -1.89
CA LEU A 47 3.78 7.57 -0.55
C LEU A 47 4.77 8.74 -0.62
N SER A 48 4.39 9.84 0.01
CA SER A 48 5.30 10.95 0.28
C SER A 48 5.85 10.83 1.70
N VAL A 49 7.17 10.67 1.82
CA VAL A 49 7.87 10.66 3.11
C VAL A 49 8.57 11.99 3.29
N LYS A 50 8.30 12.67 4.40
CA LYS A 50 8.95 13.92 4.79
C LYS A 50 9.70 13.73 6.09
N ARG A 51 10.99 14.06 6.09
CA ARG A 51 11.84 14.05 7.28
C ARG A 51 11.63 15.36 8.04
N THR A 52 11.31 15.27 9.31
CA THR A 52 11.31 16.41 10.24
C THR A 52 12.50 16.29 11.20
N SER A 53 12.68 17.27 12.08
CA SER A 53 13.80 17.28 13.04
C SER A 53 13.76 16.10 14.02
N HIS A 54 12.60 15.50 14.25
CA HIS A 54 12.41 14.44 15.25
C HIS A 54 11.65 13.20 14.74
N ALA A 55 11.03 13.27 13.56
CA ALA A 55 10.18 12.20 13.05
C ALA A 55 10.21 12.11 11.52
N PHE A 56 9.55 11.09 10.98
CA PHE A 56 9.21 10.98 9.57
C PHE A 56 7.69 11.06 9.45
N GLU A 57 7.20 11.98 8.64
CA GLU A 57 5.80 12.08 8.25
C GLU A 57 5.61 11.23 6.98
N LEU A 58 4.66 10.30 7.03
CA LEU A 58 4.30 9.46 5.89
C LEU A 58 2.90 9.84 5.44
N HIS A 59 2.79 10.32 4.21
CA HIS A 59 1.53 10.68 3.59
C HIS A 59 1.23 9.69 2.47
N PHE A 60 0.17 8.91 2.66
CA PHE A 60 -0.30 7.91 1.72
C PHE A 60 -1.47 8.47 0.91
N GLN A 61 -1.35 8.45 -0.40
CA GLN A 61 -2.46 8.63 -1.32
C GLN A 61 -2.67 7.31 -2.04
N THR A 62 -3.86 6.74 -1.87
CA THR A 62 -4.23 5.47 -2.45
C THR A 62 -5.38 5.69 -3.42
N GLU A 63 -5.21 5.22 -4.65
CA GLU A 63 -6.23 5.30 -5.69
C GLU A 63 -6.31 3.94 -6.40
N GLY A 64 -7.50 3.39 -6.53
CA GLY A 64 -7.70 2.12 -7.20
C GLY A 64 -9.00 1.47 -6.81
N MET A 65 -9.05 0.15 -6.98
CA MET A 65 -10.21 -0.65 -6.64
C MET A 65 -9.77 -1.91 -5.91
N VAL A 66 -10.57 -2.34 -4.93
CA VAL A 66 -10.46 -3.62 -4.25
C VAL A 66 -11.75 -4.40 -4.42
N TRP A 67 -11.65 -5.73 -4.39
CA TRP A 67 -12.79 -6.62 -4.38
C TRP A 67 -12.91 -7.22 -2.99
N VAL A 68 -14.05 -6.97 -2.36
CA VAL A 68 -14.39 -7.47 -1.01
C VAL A 68 -15.67 -8.28 -1.10
N PRO A 69 -15.86 -9.29 -0.24
CA PRO A 69 -17.13 -10.01 -0.19
C PRO A 69 -18.23 -9.07 0.32
N CYS A 70 -19.38 -9.06 -0.35
CA CYS A 70 -20.55 -8.31 0.12
C CYS A 70 -21.09 -8.95 1.42
N ASP A 71 -21.24 -8.18 2.50
CA ASP A 71 -21.79 -8.69 3.77
C ASP A 71 -23.19 -9.32 3.66
N ARG A 72 -23.94 -8.99 2.59
CA ARG A 72 -25.32 -9.46 2.40
C ARG A 72 -25.42 -10.72 1.56
N CYS A 73 -24.73 -10.78 0.42
CA CYS A 73 -24.84 -11.90 -0.53
C CYS A 73 -23.57 -12.74 -0.64
N LEU A 74 -22.46 -12.32 0.00
CA LEU A 74 -21.13 -12.92 -0.06
C LEU A 74 -20.48 -12.92 -1.47
N ASP A 75 -21.10 -12.29 -2.46
CA ASP A 75 -20.51 -12.12 -3.79
C ASP A 75 -19.40 -11.06 -3.78
N ASP A 76 -18.46 -11.19 -4.72
CA ASP A 76 -17.37 -10.22 -4.93
C ASP A 76 -17.97 -8.84 -5.32
N MET A 77 -17.63 -7.80 -4.56
CA MET A 77 -18.06 -6.42 -4.79
C MET A 77 -16.87 -5.50 -4.92
N GLU A 78 -16.88 -4.66 -5.96
CA GLU A 78 -15.87 -3.63 -6.20
C GLU A 78 -16.06 -2.44 -5.25
N GLN A 79 -14.97 -2.02 -4.59
CA GLN A 79 -14.91 -0.86 -3.72
C GLN A 79 -13.71 0.03 -4.11
N PRO A 80 -13.91 1.35 -4.24
CA PRO A 80 -12.83 2.32 -4.50
C PRO A 80 -11.97 2.61 -3.26
#